data_AF-A0A5E4K1M6-F1
#
_entry.id   AF-A0A5E4K1M6-F1
#
_cell.length_a   1.000
_cell.length_b   1.000
_cell.length_c   1.000
_cell.angle_alpha   90.00
_cell.angle_beta   90.00
_cell.angle_gamma   90.00
#
_symmetry.space_group_name_H-M   'P 1'
#
loop_
_entity.id
_entity.type
_entity.pdbx_description
1 polymer ?
#
loop_
_entity_poly.entity_id
_entity_poly.type
_entity_poly.pdbx_seq_one_letter_code
_entity_poly.pdbx_strand_id
1 'polypeptide(L)'
;MKNSLKAIILGTAIALTSCSPSIYDYNGKIGNELIDSLETYGFPDTLTLKVTKEDGRIISYYDWGVNRKIDSVTVTKDGRSQTFKEKDIIGAEAFKLAQQQFTDYLAKVLEIKKEILEAKKKQALEDIK
;
A
#
# COMPACT_ATOMS: atom_id res chain seq x y z
N MET A 1 13.56 25.54 21.69
CA MET A 1 12.88 26.16 20.52
C MET A 1 13.26 25.32 19.31
N LYS A 2 12.37 24.45 18.84
CA LYS A 2 11.25 24.68 17.90
C LYS A 2 11.72 24.74 16.44
N ASN A 3 11.21 23.75 15.69
CA ASN A 3 11.03 23.63 14.24
C ASN A 3 12.29 23.14 13.51
N SER A 4 12.29 22.09 12.69
CA SER A 4 11.22 21.36 12.01
C SER A 4 11.84 20.15 11.31
N LEU A 5 11.26 18.97 11.43
CA LEU A 5 11.02 18.09 10.27
C LEU A 5 9.89 17.11 10.64
N LYS A 6 8.78 17.70 11.09
CA LYS A 6 7.45 17.15 10.83
C LYS A 6 7.25 17.26 9.32
N ALA A 7 7.50 16.18 8.60
CA ALA A 7 7.01 16.01 7.24
C ALA A 7 6.93 14.51 6.90
N ILE A 8 5.69 14.01 6.95
CA ILE A 8 5.11 13.07 5.97
C ILE A 8 5.51 11.59 6.21
N ILE A 9 4.72 10.69 6.80
CA ILE A 9 3.27 10.61 7.07
C ILE A 9 3.06 9.90 8.41
N LEU A 10 2.41 10.59 9.34
CA LEU A 10 1.73 9.98 10.47
C LEU A 10 0.29 9.71 10.00
N GLY A 11 0.06 8.57 9.36
CA GLY A 11 -1.27 8.04 9.10
C GLY A 11 -1.79 7.35 10.35
N THR A 12 -1.95 8.09 11.45
CA THR A 12 -2.65 7.57 12.63
C THR A 12 -4.12 7.96 12.54
N ALA A 13 -4.96 7.01 12.16
CA ALA A 13 -6.31 6.82 12.69
C ALA A 13 -6.79 5.48 12.11
N ILE A 14 -6.69 4.36 12.82
CA ILE A 14 -7.78 3.93 13.72
C ILE A 14 -9.12 4.13 13.01
N ALA A 15 -9.58 3.13 12.27
CA ALA A 15 -10.99 2.99 11.92
C ALA A 15 -11.78 2.64 13.20
N LEU A 16 -11.92 3.60 14.11
CA LEU A 16 -12.90 3.58 15.20
C LEU A 16 -13.74 4.84 15.08
N THR A 17 -14.44 4.97 13.95
CA THR A 17 -15.68 5.76 13.72
C THR A 17 -15.86 5.94 12.21
N SER A 18 -16.23 4.88 11.51
CA SER A 18 -16.75 5.00 10.15
C SER A 18 -17.75 3.87 9.96
N CYS A 19 -19.02 4.24 9.79
CA CYS A 19 -20.15 3.33 9.60
C CYS A 19 -20.20 2.84 8.14
N SER A 20 -19.07 2.33 7.64
CA SER A 20 -18.91 1.79 6.28
C SER A 20 -17.78 0.75 6.27
N PRO A 21 -17.89 -0.36 5.53
CA PRO A 21 -16.90 -1.42 5.53
C PRO A 21 -15.67 -1.00 4.72
N SER A 22 -14.70 -0.34 5.35
CA SER A 22 -13.38 0.02 4.76
C SER A 22 -12.40 0.13 5.94
N ILE A 23 -11.38 -0.70 6.26
CA ILE A 23 -10.54 -1.75 5.65
C ILE A 23 -9.15 -1.22 5.32
N TYR A 24 -8.19 -1.99 5.80
CA TYR A 24 -6.78 -1.68 6.02
C TYR A 24 -6.16 -0.76 4.96
N ASP A 25 -5.83 0.47 5.38
CA ASP A 25 -5.07 1.41 4.59
C ASP A 25 -3.60 1.49 5.07
N TYR A 26 -2.69 1.79 4.16
CA TYR A 26 -1.34 2.27 4.46
C TYR A 26 -1.04 3.39 3.49
N ASN A 27 -0.70 4.56 4.03
CA ASN A 27 -0.22 5.69 3.26
C ASN A 27 1.09 6.11 3.91
N GLY A 28 2.19 5.94 3.21
CA GLY A 28 3.51 6.12 3.82
C GLY A 28 4.65 6.04 2.83
N LYS A 29 5.87 6.01 3.37
CA LYS A 29 7.09 5.84 2.58
C LYS A 29 7.75 4.51 2.88
N ILE A 30 8.23 3.85 1.84
CA ILE A 30 9.19 2.74 1.92
C ILE A 30 10.42 3.19 1.14
N GLY A 31 11.51 3.50 1.86
CA GLY A 31 12.65 4.21 1.27
C GLY A 31 12.22 5.57 0.72
N ASN A 32 12.54 5.84 -0.56
CA ASN A 32 12.17 7.09 -1.25
C ASN A 32 10.80 7.03 -1.94
N GLU A 33 10.11 5.89 -1.89
CA GLU A 33 8.89 5.65 -2.65
C GLU A 33 7.66 5.90 -1.78
N LEU A 34 6.64 6.56 -2.33
CA LEU A 34 5.34 6.71 -1.66
C LEU A 34 4.46 5.50 -1.97
N ILE A 35 3.86 4.95 -0.94
CA ILE A 35 3.06 3.73 -1.00
C ILE A 35 1.67 4.04 -0.47
N ASP A 36 0.67 3.79 -1.30
CA ASP A 36 -0.74 3.82 -0.94
C ASP A 36 -1.31 2.40 -1.11
N SER A 37 -1.63 1.71 -0.02
CA SER A 37 -2.38 0.45 -0.05
C SER A 37 -3.78 0.68 0.47
N LEU A 38 -4.78 0.20 -0.26
CA LEU A 38 -6.17 0.22 0.15
C LEU A 38 -6.78 -1.15 -0.12
N GLU A 39 -7.24 -1.78 0.94
CA GLU A 39 -8.08 -2.97 0.86
C GLU A 39 -9.53 -2.53 1.08
N THR A 40 -10.46 -3.05 0.29
CA THR A 40 -11.90 -2.76 0.36
C THR A 40 -12.64 -4.10 0.38
N TYR A 41 -13.60 -4.27 1.28
CA TYR A 41 -14.41 -5.48 1.46
C TYR A 41 -15.84 -5.10 1.12
N GLY A 42 -16.45 -5.90 0.26
CA GLY A 42 -17.71 -5.65 -0.42
C GLY A 42 -17.87 -6.64 -1.55
N PHE A 43 -18.95 -6.58 -2.32
CA PHE A 43 -19.03 -7.34 -3.56
C PHE A 43 -18.59 -6.45 -4.73
N PRO A 44 -17.34 -6.54 -5.22
CA PRO A 44 -16.25 -7.45 -4.83
C PRO A 44 -15.25 -6.87 -3.83
N ASP A 45 -14.56 -7.75 -3.10
CA ASP A 45 -13.40 -7.40 -2.29
C ASP A 45 -12.26 -7.02 -3.23
N THR A 46 -11.48 -6.00 -2.89
CA THR A 46 -10.38 -5.53 -3.73
C THR A 46 -9.20 -5.05 -2.89
N LEU A 47 -8.00 -5.22 -3.41
CA LEU A 47 -6.77 -4.65 -2.87
C LEU A 47 -6.08 -3.87 -3.98
N THR A 48 -5.91 -2.57 -3.74
CA THR A 48 -5.09 -1.69 -4.59
C THR A 48 -3.82 -1.35 -3.85
N LEU A 49 -2.68 -1.53 -4.51
CA LEU A 49 -1.39 -1.03 -4.04
C LEU A 49 -0.83 -0.09 -5.10
N LYS A 50 -0.56 1.15 -4.72
CA LYS A 50 0.04 2.16 -5.59
C LYS A 50 1.39 2.55 -5.05
N VAL A 51 2.38 2.54 -5.94
CA VAL A 51 3.77 2.88 -5.66
C VAL A 51 4.17 4.04 -6.55
N THR A 52 4.43 5.20 -5.94
CA THR A 52 4.99 6.36 -6.64
C THR A 52 6.50 6.33 -6.48
N LYS A 53 7.19 6.08 -7.60
CA LYS A 53 8.65 6.05 -7.70
C LYS A 53 9.22 7.46 -7.66
N GLU A 54 10.49 7.57 -7.29
CA GLU A 54 11.22 8.84 -7.22
C GLU A 54 11.29 9.57 -8.59
N ASP A 55 11.29 8.81 -9.68
CA ASP A 55 11.29 9.35 -11.04
C ASP A 55 9.89 9.76 -11.56
N GLY A 56 8.90 9.81 -10.67
CA GLY A 56 7.52 10.21 -10.97
C GLY A 56 6.67 9.11 -11.61
N ARG A 57 7.22 7.91 -11.88
CA ARG A 57 6.38 6.78 -12.32
C ARG A 57 5.46 6.32 -11.20
N ILE A 58 4.22 6.02 -11.54
CA ILE A 58 3.25 5.40 -10.64
C ILE A 58 2.99 3.98 -11.12
N ILE A 59 3.18 3.00 -10.24
CA ILE A 59 2.85 1.60 -10.48
C ILE A 59 1.69 1.23 -9.58
N SER A 60 0.54 0.92 -10.17
CA SER A 60 -0.68 0.53 -9.47
C SER A 60 -0.96 -0.95 -9.72
N TYR A 61 -0.95 -1.74 -8.66
CA TYR A 61 -1.32 -3.15 -8.63
C TYR A 61 -2.76 -3.28 -8.16
N TYR A 62 -3.51 -4.16 -8.80
CA TYR A 62 -4.90 -4.44 -8.46
C TYR A 62 -5.11 -5.94 -8.32
N ASP A 63 -5.65 -6.33 -7.17
CA ASP A 63 -6.00 -7.69 -6.77
C ASP A 63 -7.51 -7.71 -6.47
N TRP A 64 -8.24 -8.46 -7.28
CA TRP A 64 -9.66 -8.72 -7.17
C TRP A 64 -9.88 -9.98 -6.32
N GLY A 65 -10.65 -9.83 -5.25
CA GLY A 65 -10.91 -10.88 -4.27
C GLY A 65 -9.88 -10.97 -3.15
N VAL A 66 -8.88 -10.08 -3.11
CA VAL A 66 -7.89 -9.94 -2.02
C VAL A 66 -7.17 -11.27 -1.75
N ASN A 67 -6.86 -12.00 -2.82
CA ASN A 67 -6.22 -13.31 -2.75
C ASN A 67 -4.68 -13.21 -2.83
N ARG A 68 -4.15 -11.98 -2.83
CA ARG A 68 -2.75 -11.61 -2.97
C ARG A 68 -2.15 -11.96 -4.34
N LYS A 69 -3.00 -12.15 -5.34
CA LYS A 69 -2.64 -12.30 -6.74
C LYS A 69 -3.13 -11.07 -7.49
N ILE A 70 -2.23 -10.40 -8.21
CA ILE A 70 -2.62 -9.26 -9.03
C ILE A 70 -3.40 -9.75 -10.26
N ASP A 71 -4.50 -9.09 -10.57
CA ASP A 71 -5.25 -9.25 -11.83
C ASP A 71 -4.72 -8.31 -12.90
N SER A 72 -4.22 -7.16 -12.46
CA SER A 72 -3.61 -6.18 -13.35
C SER A 72 -2.56 -5.32 -12.67
N VAL A 73 -1.65 -4.82 -13.48
CA VAL A 73 -0.70 -3.76 -13.12
C VAL A 73 -0.83 -2.63 -14.12
N THR A 74 -0.94 -1.40 -13.63
CA THR A 74 -0.96 -0.19 -14.45
C THR A 74 0.26 0.64 -14.15
N VAL A 75 1.04 0.95 -15.18
CA VAL A 75 2.19 1.86 -15.10
C VAL A 75 1.78 3.18 -15.70
N THR A 76 1.90 4.26 -14.93
CA THR A 76 1.63 5.63 -15.36
C THR A 76 2.89 6.47 -15.31
N LYS A 77 3.20 7.18 -16.40
CA LYS A 77 4.30 8.16 -16.47
C LYS A 77 3.88 9.32 -17.36
N ASP A 78 4.13 10.55 -16.92
CA ASP A 78 3.84 11.77 -17.69
C ASP A 78 2.39 11.82 -18.23
N GLY A 79 1.44 11.38 -17.40
CA GLY A 79 0.01 11.32 -17.73
C GLY A 79 -0.40 10.20 -18.68
N ARG A 80 0.53 9.36 -19.14
CA ARG A 80 0.23 8.18 -19.97
C ARG A 80 0.20 6.92 -19.12
N SER A 81 -0.83 6.11 -19.31
CA SER A 81 -1.02 4.85 -18.57
C SER A 81 -1.02 3.65 -19.51
N GLN A 82 -0.35 2.58 -19.09
CA GLN A 82 -0.43 1.28 -19.74
C GLN A 82 -0.77 0.22 -18.70
N THR A 83 -1.82 -0.55 -18.97
CA THR A 83 -2.29 -1.64 -18.12
C THR A 83 -1.90 -2.97 -18.72
N PHE A 84 -1.41 -3.88 -17.88
CA PHE A 84 -1.03 -5.24 -18.23
C PHE A 84 -1.83 -6.21 -17.36
N LYS A 85 -2.30 -7.30 -17.96
CA LYS A 85 -3.03 -8.39 -17.30
C LYS A 85 -2.29 -9.71 -17.53
N GLU A 86 -2.54 -10.69 -16.68
CA GLU A 86 -1.89 -12.02 -16.75
C GLU A 86 -2.03 -12.69 -18.13
N LYS A 87 -3.18 -12.48 -18.79
CA LYS A 87 -3.52 -13.10 -20.08
C LYS A 87 -2.90 -12.41 -21.29
N ASP A 88 -2.22 -11.27 -21.10
CA ASP A 88 -1.61 -10.54 -22.20
C ASP A 88 -0.35 -11.27 -22.67
N ILE A 89 -0.40 -11.82 -23.88
CA ILE A 89 0.64 -12.69 -24.48
C ILE A 89 2.02 -12.03 -24.49
N ILE A 90 2.05 -10.69 -24.57
CA ILE A 90 3.26 -9.88 -24.73
C ILE A 90 3.96 -9.58 -23.36
N GLY A 91 3.45 -10.08 -22.24
CA GLY A 91 3.89 -9.61 -20.92
C GLY A 91 3.99 -10.62 -19.78
N ALA A 92 3.96 -11.93 -20.02
CA ALA A 92 3.90 -12.93 -18.94
C ALA A 92 5.05 -12.84 -17.91
N GLU A 93 6.29 -12.60 -18.37
CA GLU A 93 7.43 -12.41 -17.48
C GLU A 93 7.37 -11.07 -16.72
N ALA A 94 6.98 -9.99 -17.41
CA ALA A 94 6.74 -8.70 -16.78
C ALA A 94 5.64 -8.78 -15.71
N PHE A 95 4.60 -9.58 -15.94
CA PHE A 95 3.53 -9.82 -14.99
C PHE A 95 4.01 -10.59 -13.76
N LYS A 96 4.87 -11.60 -13.93
CA LYS A 96 5.52 -12.30 -12.80
C LYS A 96 6.39 -11.35 -11.96
N LEU A 97 7.16 -10.48 -12.61
CA LEU A 97 7.96 -9.47 -11.91
C LEU A 97 7.06 -8.48 -11.15
N ALA A 98 5.96 -8.04 -11.75
CA ALA A 98 4.97 -7.18 -11.08
C ALA A 98 4.34 -7.89 -9.87
N GLN A 99 4.00 -9.17 -9.99
CA GLN A 99 3.49 -9.98 -8.88
C GLN A 99 4.51 -10.08 -7.74
N GLN A 100 5.80 -10.29 -8.05
CA GLN A 100 6.84 -10.33 -7.02
C GLN A 100 6.97 -8.98 -6.31
N GLN A 101 7.03 -7.87 -7.06
CA GLN A 101 7.11 -6.53 -6.47
C GLN A 101 5.91 -6.24 -5.57
N PHE A 102 4.71 -6.59 -6.01
CA PHE A 102 3.49 -6.48 -5.20
C PHE A 102 3.62 -7.24 -3.87
N THR A 103 4.03 -8.51 -3.91
CA THR A 103 4.26 -9.33 -2.72
C THR A 103 5.29 -8.70 -1.78
N ASP A 104 6.41 -8.21 -2.31
CA ASP A 104 7.48 -7.60 -1.51
C ASP A 104 7.02 -6.33 -0.81
N TYR A 105 6.25 -5.46 -1.48
CA TYR A 105 5.70 -4.26 -0.86
C TYR A 105 4.68 -4.60 0.21
N LEU A 106 3.77 -5.55 -0.05
CA LEU A 106 2.80 -5.98 0.96
C LEU A 106 3.47 -6.52 2.21
N ALA A 107 4.54 -7.31 2.07
CA ALA A 107 5.30 -7.81 3.20
C ALA A 107 5.87 -6.67 4.05
N LYS A 108 6.50 -5.67 3.42
CA LYS A 108 7.04 -4.49 4.12
C LYS A 108 5.95 -3.65 4.78
N VAL A 109 4.80 -3.46 4.13
CA VAL A 109 3.65 -2.76 4.73
C VAL A 109 3.16 -3.47 5.98
N LEU A 110 3.08 -4.81 5.95
CA LEU A 110 2.66 -5.61 7.10
C LEU A 110 3.66 -5.54 8.25
N GLU A 111 4.96 -5.57 7.95
CA GLU A 111 6.04 -5.41 8.93
C GLU A 111 5.97 -4.05 9.64
N ILE A 112 5.86 -2.96 8.86
CA ILE A 112 5.71 -1.60 9.39
C ILE A 112 4.47 -1.49 10.28
N LYS A 113 3.34 -2.07 9.85
CA LYS A 113 2.09 -2.08 10.65
C LYS A 113 2.30 -2.80 11.98
N LYS A 114 3.04 -3.92 11.99
CA LYS A 114 3.36 -4.67 13.20
C LYS A 114 4.21 -3.83 14.16
N GLU A 115 5.27 -3.21 13.67
CA GLU A 115 6.14 -2.36 14.48
C GLU A 115 5.38 -1.18 15.11
N ILE A 116 4.53 -0.51 14.32
CA ILE A 116 3.67 0.58 14.82
C ILE A 116 2.74 0.09 15.94
N LEU A 117 2.17 -1.11 15.80
CA LEU A 117 1.29 -1.69 16.81
C LEU A 117 2.05 -2.01 18.10
N GLU A 118 3.25 -2.57 18.00
CA GLU A 118 4.11 -2.88 19.14
C GLU A 118 4.55 -1.60 19.87
N ALA A 119 4.94 -0.56 19.14
CA ALA A 119 5.29 0.74 19.70
C ALA A 119 4.11 1.37 20.46
N LYS A 120 2.90 1.34 19.89
CA LYS A 120 1.69 1.84 20.55
C LYS A 120 1.36 1.08 21.84
N LYS A 121 1.51 -0.24 21.83
CA LYS A 121 1.31 -1.07 23.05
C LYS A 121 2.31 -0.69 24.13
N LYS A 122 3.58 -0.48 23.79
CA LYS A 122 4.61 -0.07 24.75
C LYS A 122 4.30 1.30 25.35
N GLN A 123 3.94 2.29 24.53
CA GLN A 123 3.58 3.63 25.00
C GLN A 123 2.38 3.58 25.97
N ALA A 124 1.32 2.85 25.61
CA ALA A 124 0.14 2.73 26.46
C ALA A 124 0.44 2.10 27.84
N LEU A 125 1.44 1.22 27.93
CA LEU A 125 1.88 0.63 29.20
C LEU A 125 2.73 1.60 30.04
N GLU A 126 3.44 2.53 29.39
CA GLU A 126 4.20 3.59 30.07
C GLU A 126 3.27 4.68 30.61
N ASP A 127 2.20 5.02 29.89
CA ASP A 127 1.23 6.06 30.28
C ASP A 127 0.36 5.68 31.50
N ILE A 128 0.34 4.40 31.91
CA ILE A 128 -0.43 3.89 33.06
C ILE A 128 0.43 3.76 34.33
N LYS A 129 1.74 4.01 34.26
CA LYS A 129 2.68 3.96 35.40
C LYS A 129 2.94 5.34 35.98
#